data_AF-A0A318K279-F1
#
_entry.id   AF-A0A318K279-F1
#
_cell.length_a   1.000
_cell.length_b   1.000
_cell.length_c   1.000
_cell.angle_alpha   90.00
_cell.angle_beta   90.00
_cell.angle_gamma   90.00
#
_symmetry.space_group_name_H-M   'P 1'
#
loop_
_entity.id
_entity.type
_entity.pdbx_description
1 polymer ?
#
loop_
_entity_poly.entity_id
_entity_poly.type
_entity_poly.pdbx_seq_one_letter_code
_entity_poly.pdbx_strand_id
1 'polypeptide(L)'
;MAIAVTTTKNALCSAYANIAATTYVSIHTADPGTTGTNEATGGSPAYARVATTWGTPANGQVTGSQATINLPAGTYTYAGLWSAATGGTFIDKVLISSTTLGAQGTLLVTPTFTMT
;
A
#
# COMPACT_ATOMS: atom_id res chain seq x y z
N MET A 1 3.70 23.68 13.06
CA MET A 1 3.68 23.10 14.41
C MET A 1 3.67 21.58 14.26
N ALA A 2 4.63 20.87 14.85
CA ALA A 2 4.59 19.41 14.88
C ALA A 2 3.46 18.95 15.82
N ILE A 3 2.75 17.88 15.47
CA ILE A 3 1.65 17.38 16.29
C ILE A 3 2.25 16.64 17.49
N ALA A 4 2.10 17.19 18.69
CA ALA A 4 2.62 16.57 19.91
C ALA A 4 1.58 15.67 20.61
N VAL A 5 0.29 15.89 20.35
CA VAL A 5 -0.81 15.24 21.08
C VAL A 5 -1.21 13.94 20.40
N THR A 6 -1.07 12.81 21.11
CA THR A 6 -1.37 11.47 20.59
C THR A 6 -2.80 11.32 20.09
N THR A 7 -3.79 11.92 20.76
CA THR A 7 -5.18 11.85 20.30
C THR A 7 -5.37 12.54 18.95
N THR A 8 -4.69 13.66 18.71
CA THR A 8 -4.68 14.33 17.39
C THR A 8 -3.97 13.46 16.34
N LYS A 9 -2.85 12.82 16.67
CA LYS A 9 -2.18 11.87 15.74
C LYS A 9 -3.11 10.72 15.37
N ASN A 10 -3.76 10.10 16.36
CA ASN A 10 -4.71 9.02 16.14
C ASN A 10 -5.90 9.47 15.28
N ALA A 11 -6.41 10.70 15.48
CA ALA A 11 -7.48 11.24 14.65
C ALA A 11 -7.08 11.38 13.18
N LEU A 12 -5.84 11.79 12.89
CA LEU A 12 -5.33 11.85 11.52
C LEU A 12 -5.11 10.46 10.91
N CYS A 13 -4.63 9.50 11.71
CA CYS A 13 -4.57 8.11 11.28
C CYS A 13 -5.97 7.54 10.98
N SER A 14 -6.99 7.87 11.80
CA SER A 14 -8.37 7.52 11.51
C SER A 14 -8.85 8.14 10.20
N ALA A 15 -8.54 9.42 9.94
CA ALA A 15 -8.91 10.07 8.69
C ALA A 15 -8.24 9.40 7.48
N TYR A 16 -6.95 9.07 7.58
CA TYR A 16 -6.21 8.36 6.53
C TYR A 16 -6.81 6.98 6.25
N ALA A 17 -7.09 6.19 7.30
CA ALA A 17 -7.69 4.87 7.18
C ALA A 17 -9.09 4.88 6.53
N ASN A 18 -9.79 6.01 6.59
CA ASN A 18 -11.13 6.19 6.01
C ASN A 18 -11.12 6.94 4.67
N ILE A 19 -9.97 7.17 4.05
CA ILE A 19 -9.88 7.89 2.77
C ILE A 19 -10.60 7.16 1.62
N ALA A 20 -10.76 5.84 1.74
CA ALA A 20 -11.55 5.00 0.86
C ALA A 20 -12.28 3.93 1.67
N ALA A 21 -13.46 3.50 1.22
CA ALA A 21 -14.25 2.45 1.88
C ALA A 21 -13.51 1.09 1.90
N THR A 22 -12.69 0.83 0.89
CA THR A 22 -11.76 -0.30 0.85
C THR A 22 -10.46 0.20 0.24
N THR A 23 -9.35 -0.09 0.91
CA THR A 23 -8.02 0.25 0.41
C THR A 23 -7.41 -1.00 -0.20
N TYR A 24 -6.72 -0.85 -1.33
CA TYR A 24 -6.05 -1.93 -2.04
C TYR A 24 -4.56 -1.66 -2.14
N VAL A 25 -3.74 -2.67 -1.87
CA VAL A 25 -2.29 -2.63 -1.99
C VAL A 25 -1.88 -3.03 -3.41
N SER A 26 -1.08 -2.20 -4.06
CA SER A 26 -0.46 -2.42 -5.38
C SER A 26 1.05 -2.51 -5.28
N ILE A 27 1.69 -3.09 -6.29
CA ILE A 27 3.15 -3.20 -6.41
C ILE A 27 3.61 -2.56 -7.72
N HIS A 28 4.76 -1.89 -7.69
CA HIS A 28 5.26 -1.12 -8.82
C HIS A 28 6.76 -1.39 -9.07
N THR A 29 7.13 -1.35 -10.35
CA THR A 29 8.50 -1.62 -10.82
C THR A 29 9.42 -0.41 -10.73
N ALA A 30 8.86 0.80 -10.69
CA ALA A 30 9.55 2.07 -10.51
C ALA A 30 8.65 3.06 -9.74
N ASP A 31 9.12 4.29 -9.54
CA ASP A 31 8.37 5.32 -8.81
C ASP A 31 6.97 5.54 -9.43
N PRO A 32 5.87 5.32 -8.68
CA PRO A 32 4.51 5.50 -9.18
C PRO A 32 4.10 6.94 -9.45
N GLY A 33 4.88 7.93 -8.97
CA GLY A 33 4.49 9.33 -8.94
C GLY A 33 3.28 9.55 -8.03
N THR A 34 2.39 10.44 -8.42
CA THR A 34 1.13 10.74 -7.71
C THR A 34 -0.10 10.15 -8.40
N THR A 35 0.10 9.36 -9.46
CA THR A 35 -1.00 8.80 -10.28
C THR A 35 -0.93 7.28 -10.40
N GLY A 36 -0.01 6.63 -9.69
CA GLY A 36 0.08 5.18 -9.65
C GLY A 36 0.67 4.54 -10.91
N THR A 37 1.57 5.23 -11.61
CA THR A 37 2.28 4.69 -12.78
C THR A 37 3.15 3.47 -12.42
N ASN A 38 3.66 2.74 -13.41
CA ASN A 38 4.60 1.62 -13.20
C ASN A 38 4.04 0.45 -12.37
N GLU A 39 2.72 0.31 -12.29
CA GLU A 39 2.08 -0.81 -11.60
C GLU A 39 2.40 -2.15 -12.29
N ALA A 40 2.66 -3.19 -11.49
CA ALA A 40 2.92 -4.54 -11.97
C ALA A 40 1.74 -5.08 -12.80
N THR A 41 2.03 -5.97 -13.75
CA THR A 41 1.01 -6.61 -14.60
C THR A 41 1.46 -8.03 -14.98
N GLY A 42 0.52 -8.87 -15.44
CA GLY A 42 0.82 -10.22 -15.93
C GLY A 42 1.02 -11.26 -14.82
N GLY A 43 1.73 -12.34 -15.14
CA GLY A 43 1.95 -13.49 -14.25
C GLY A 43 0.89 -14.59 -14.36
N SER A 44 1.16 -15.71 -13.68
CA SER A 44 0.24 -16.84 -13.53
C SER A 44 0.50 -17.54 -12.19
N PRO A 45 -0.32 -17.29 -11.14
CA PRO A 45 -1.52 -16.46 -11.13
C PRO A 45 -1.26 -14.99 -11.49
N ALA A 46 -2.22 -14.38 -12.18
CA ALA A 46 -2.11 -12.98 -12.60
C ALA A 46 -2.04 -12.05 -11.38
N TYR A 47 -1.22 -11.01 -11.51
CA TYR A 47 -1.19 -9.89 -10.59
C TYR A 47 -2.57 -9.24 -10.47
N ALA A 48 -2.94 -8.91 -9.23
CA ALA A 48 -4.08 -8.07 -8.91
C ALA A 48 -3.76 -7.29 -7.63
N ARG A 49 -4.37 -6.11 -7.48
CA ARG A 49 -4.33 -5.38 -6.21
C ARG A 49 -5.06 -6.17 -5.14
N VAL A 50 -4.53 -6.18 -3.92
CA VAL A 50 -5.10 -6.98 -2.83
C VAL A 50 -5.65 -6.04 -1.76
N ALA A 51 -6.90 -6.28 -1.35
CA ALA A 51 -7.55 -5.46 -0.32
C ALA A 51 -6.80 -5.56 1.01
N THR A 52 -6.73 -4.44 1.71
CA THR A 52 -6.27 -4.35 3.09
C THR A 52 -7.36 -3.73 3.95
N THR A 53 -7.48 -4.21 5.19
CA THR A 53 -8.38 -3.66 6.19
C THR A 53 -7.55 -2.96 7.26
N TRP A 54 -7.77 -1.66 7.43
CA TRP A 54 -7.11 -0.88 8.48
C TRP A 54 -7.58 -1.33 9.88
N GLY A 55 -6.63 -1.47 10.80
CA GLY A 55 -6.92 -1.67 12.22
C GLY A 55 -7.30 -0.37 12.93
N THR A 56 -7.35 -0.44 14.26
CA THR A 56 -7.61 0.73 15.12
C THR A 56 -6.34 1.56 15.27
N PRO A 57 -6.38 2.88 15.03
CA PRO A 57 -5.23 3.74 15.27
C PRO A 57 -4.80 3.79 16.74
N ALA A 58 -3.48 3.75 16.96
CA ALA A 58 -2.87 3.89 18.28
C ALA A 58 -1.48 4.52 18.15
N ASN A 59 -1.10 5.35 19.12
CA ASN A 59 0.21 6.01 19.19
C ASN A 59 0.65 6.73 17.90
N GLY A 60 -0.30 7.30 17.16
CA GLY A 60 -0.04 7.97 15.88
C GLY A 60 0.27 7.02 14.73
N GLN A 61 -0.17 5.76 14.82
CA GLN A 61 -0.01 4.78 13.75
C GLN A 61 -1.33 4.06 13.49
N VAL A 62 -1.54 3.65 12.24
CA VAL A 62 -2.55 2.66 11.85
C VAL A 62 -1.95 1.68 10.87
N THR A 63 -2.24 0.40 11.08
CA THR A 63 -1.68 -0.72 10.32
C THR A 63 -2.81 -1.52 9.70
N GLY A 64 -2.68 -1.86 8.41
CA GLY A 64 -3.63 -2.67 7.68
C GLY A 64 -3.33 -4.17 7.79
N SER A 65 -4.27 -5.00 7.34
CA SER A 65 -4.03 -6.43 7.16
C SER A 65 -2.97 -6.69 6.09
N GLN A 66 -2.19 -7.76 6.25
CA GLN A 66 -1.20 -8.17 5.27
C GLN A 66 -1.86 -8.55 3.94
N ALA A 67 -1.32 -8.01 2.85
CA ALA A 67 -1.66 -8.34 1.48
C ALA A 67 -0.61 -9.30 0.90
N THR A 68 -1.05 -10.48 0.47
CA THR A 68 -0.21 -11.44 -0.27
C THR A 68 -0.47 -11.27 -1.77
N ILE A 69 0.49 -10.71 -2.49
CA ILE A 69 0.33 -10.28 -3.88
C ILE A 69 1.12 -11.21 -4.80
N ASN A 70 0.45 -11.82 -5.79
CA ASN A 70 1.09 -12.62 -6.82
C ASN A 70 1.79 -11.73 -7.85
N LEU A 71 3.03 -12.06 -8.19
CA LEU A 71 3.86 -11.27 -9.09
C LEU A 71 4.66 -12.17 -10.05
N PRO A 72 4.78 -11.82 -11.34
CA PRO A 72 5.71 -12.49 -12.23
C PRO A 72 7.17 -12.18 -11.85
N ALA A 73 8.10 -12.81 -12.56
CA ALA A 73 9.51 -12.44 -12.50
C ALA A 73 9.69 -10.94 -12.83
N GLY A 74 10.52 -10.25 -12.06
CA GLY A 74 10.71 -8.81 -12.19
C GLY A 74 11.33 -8.19 -10.95
N THR A 75 11.65 -6.91 -11.04
CA THR A 75 12.17 -6.10 -9.93
C THR A 75 11.12 -5.09 -9.51
N TYR A 76 10.79 -5.09 -8.22
CA TYR A 76 9.75 -4.27 -7.63
C TYR A 76 10.34 -3.39 -6.55
N THR A 77 10.04 -2.09 -6.63
CA THR A 77 10.70 -1.07 -5.82
C THR A 77 9.71 -0.22 -5.02
N TYR A 78 8.42 -0.23 -5.35
CA TYR A 78 7.41 0.52 -4.60
C TYR A 78 6.16 -0.32 -4.33
N ALA A 79 5.51 -0.01 -3.22
CA ALA A 79 4.12 -0.38 -2.95
C ALA A 79 3.23 0.88 -3.04
N GLY A 80 1.99 0.70 -3.46
CA GLY A 80 1.01 1.77 -3.58
C GLY A 80 -0.31 1.41 -2.91
N LEU A 81 -1.13 2.42 -2.68
CA LEU A 81 -2.50 2.27 -2.17
C LEU A 81 -3.51 2.84 -3.17
N TRP A 82 -4.61 2.13 -3.35
CA TRP A 82 -5.69 2.49 -4.26
C TRP A 82 -7.05 2.40 -3.60
N SER A 83 -7.99 3.23 -4.07
CA SER A 83 -9.38 3.19 -3.61
C SER A 83 -10.22 2.08 -4.24
N ALA A 84 -9.68 1.31 -5.19
CA ALA A 84 -10.38 0.25 -5.91
C ALA A 84 -9.44 -0.85 -6.41
N ALA A 85 -9.98 -2.06 -6.60
CA ALA A 85 -9.25 -3.22 -7.15
C ALA A 85 -8.78 -3.00 -8.61
N THR A 86 -9.44 -2.13 -9.35
CA THR A 86 -9.10 -1.74 -10.73
C THR A 86 -9.56 -0.31 -10.95
N GLY A 87 -8.75 0.52 -11.62
CA GLY A 87 -9.03 1.96 -11.74
C GLY A 87 -8.95 2.67 -10.39
N GLY A 88 -9.90 3.54 -10.08
CA GLY A 88 -9.97 4.27 -8.82
C GLY A 88 -8.91 5.37 -8.67
N THR A 89 -8.82 5.91 -7.47
CA THR A 89 -7.89 7.00 -7.11
C THR A 89 -6.63 6.40 -6.49
N PHE A 90 -5.47 6.88 -6.95
CA PHE A 90 -4.20 6.59 -6.29
C PHE A 90 -4.11 7.39 -4.99
N ILE A 91 -3.94 6.69 -3.88
CA ILE A 91 -3.99 7.27 -2.53
C ILE A 91 -2.60 7.71 -2.10
N ASP A 92 -1.63 6.78 -2.15
CA ASP A 92 -0.28 7.01 -1.63
C ASP A 92 0.71 5.97 -2.16
N LYS A 93 2.01 6.22 -1.94
CA LYS A 93 3.11 5.30 -2.28
C LYS A 93 4.13 5.21 -1.16
N VAL A 94 4.86 4.11 -1.15
CA VAL A 94 6.06 3.96 -0.31
C VAL A 94 7.15 3.23 -1.08
N LEU A 95 8.39 3.68 -0.92
CA LEU A 95 9.58 2.95 -1.36
C LEU A 95 9.71 1.71 -0.49
N ILE A 96 9.85 0.55 -1.10
CA ILE A 96 10.13 -0.71 -0.40
C ILE A 96 11.57 -1.15 -0.65
N SER A 97 12.07 -2.08 0.17
CA SER A 97 13.30 -2.79 -0.15
C SER A 97 13.15 -3.46 -1.52
N SER A 98 14.02 -3.08 -2.46
CA SER A 98 13.98 -3.61 -3.82
C SER A 98 13.96 -5.12 -3.81
N THR A 99 12.90 -5.71 -4.34
CA THR A 99 12.70 -7.16 -4.37
C THR A 99 12.71 -7.63 -5.81
N THR A 100 13.65 -8.53 -6.12
CA THR A 100 13.72 -9.17 -7.44
C THR A 100 13.24 -10.61 -7.34
N LEU A 101 12.21 -10.94 -8.10
CA LEU A 101 11.72 -12.31 -8.27
C LEU A 101 12.31 -12.89 -9.56
N GLY A 102 13.00 -14.02 -9.47
CA GLY A 102 13.56 -14.71 -10.64
C GLY A 102 12.55 -15.58 -11.41
N ALA A 103 11.37 -15.80 -10.82
CA ALA A 103 10.24 -16.55 -11.37
C ALA A 103 8.95 -16.01 -10.76
N GLN A 104 7.80 -16.57 -11.10
CA GLN A 104 6.54 -16.29 -10.41
C GLN A 104 6.71 -16.49 -8.89
N GLY A 105 6.21 -15.53 -8.12
CA GLY A 105 6.26 -15.58 -6.66
C GLY A 105 5.23 -14.67 -6.01
N THR A 106 5.42 -14.41 -4.73
CA THR A 106 4.58 -13.50 -3.96
C THR A 106 5.40 -12.46 -3.21
N LEU A 107 4.79 -11.31 -2.98
CA LEU A 107 5.27 -10.32 -2.02
C LEU A 107 4.21 -10.11 -0.94
N LEU A 108 4.65 -10.09 0.32
CA LEU A 108 3.80 -9.88 1.48
C LEU A 108 3.99 -8.44 1.94
N VAL A 109 2.93 -7.64 1.88
CA VAL A 109 2.97 -6.22 2.25
C VAL A 109 1.96 -5.95 3.35
N THR A 110 2.42 -5.39 4.46
CA THR A 110 1.56 -4.91 5.54
C THR A 110 1.63 -3.38 5.53
N PRO A 111 0.61 -2.67 5.00
CA PRO A 111 0.65 -1.23 4.91
C PRO A 111 0.51 -0.59 6.29
N THR A 112 1.31 0.42 6.56
CA THR A 112 1.30 1.16 7.82
C THR A 112 1.43 2.64 7.54
N PHE A 113 0.47 3.43 8.03
CA PHE A 113 0.56 4.88 8.06
C PHE A 113 0.99 5.35 9.45
N THR A 114 1.95 6.27 9.51
CA THR A 114 2.45 6.84 10.77
C THR A 114 2.41 8.36 10.69
N MET A 115 1.68 8.99 11.60
CA MET A 115 1.69 10.42 11.84
C MET A 115 2.81 10.75 12.83
N THR A 116 3.89 11.34 12.31
CA THR A 116 5.06 11.75 13.11
C THR A 116 4.81 13.01 13.95
#